data_AF-A0A7X6V0U5-F1
#
_entry.id   AF-A0A7X6V0U5-F1
#
_cell.length_a   1.000
_cell.length_b   1.000
_cell.length_c   1.000
_cell.angle_alpha   90.00
_cell.angle_beta   90.00
_cell.angle_gamma   90.00
#
_symmetry.space_group_name_H-M   'P 1'
#
loop_
_entity.id
_entity.type
_entity.pdbx_description
1 polymer ?
#
loop_
_entity_poly.entity_id
_entity_poly.type
_entity_poly.pdbx_seq_one_letter_code
_entity_poly.pdbx_strand_id
1 'polypeptide(L)'
;MTMKIKEEIKKYKLLVEEHLGKLLQRDDVPEELLKSIEYSLLAEGKRIRPILCLQSFLLFQEDLEQILDFACGIEMLHTYS
;
A
#
# COMPACT_ATOMS: atom_id res chain seq x y z
N MET A 1 11.08 -15.85 16.70
CA MET A 1 11.04 -15.63 15.23
C MET A 1 9.73 -14.99 14.75
N THR A 2 8.56 -15.42 15.26
CA THR A 2 7.23 -14.93 14.87
C THR A 2 6.94 -13.46 15.21
N MET A 3 7.52 -12.92 16.30
CA MET A 3 7.33 -11.51 16.70
C MET A 3 7.94 -10.53 15.69
N LYS A 4 9.17 -10.78 15.21
CA LYS A 4 9.86 -9.93 14.23
C LYS A 4 9.10 -9.79 12.91
N ILE A 5 8.48 -10.87 12.43
CA ILE A 5 7.72 -10.85 11.17
C ILE A 5 6.47 -9.98 11.31
N LYS A 6 5.78 -10.06 12.44
CA LYS A 6 4.58 -9.24 12.69
C LYS A 6 4.92 -7.74 12.76
N GLU A 7 6.06 -7.40 13.34
CA GLU A 7 6.56 -6.02 13.41
C GLU A 7 6.90 -5.47 12.03
N GLU A 8 7.63 -6.21 11.21
CA GLU A 8 7.94 -5.80 9.83
C GLU A 8 6.67 -5.66 8.98
N ILE A 9 5.73 -6.61 9.07
CA ILE A 9 4.44 -6.50 8.38
C ILE A 9 3.71 -5.22 8.80
N LYS A 10 3.67 -4.92 10.10
CA LYS A 10 3.03 -3.70 10.60
C LYS A 10 3.73 -2.44 10.08
N LYS A 11 5.05 -2.41 10.06
CA LYS A 11 5.86 -1.29 9.55
C LYS A 11 5.55 -0.99 8.09
N TYR A 12 5.64 -1.99 7.20
CA TYR A 12 5.39 -1.76 5.78
C TYR A 12 3.91 -1.56 5.47
N LYS A 13 3.00 -2.17 6.24
CA LYS A 13 1.58 -1.88 6.14
C LYS A 13 1.32 -0.37 6.33
N LEU A 14 1.84 0.22 7.40
CA LEU A 14 1.66 1.65 7.68
C LEU A 14 2.25 2.52 6.56
N LEU A 15 3.43 2.17 6.07
CA LEU A 15 4.07 2.88 4.96
C LEU A 15 3.22 2.87 3.69
N VAL A 16 2.66 1.71 3.33
CA VAL A 16 1.79 1.56 2.16
C VAL A 16 0.49 2.32 2.35
N GLU A 17 -0.15 2.25 3.52
CA GLU A 17 -1.41 2.96 3.79
C GLU A 17 -1.23 4.48 3.77
N GLU A 18 -0.11 4.99 4.30
CA GLU A 18 0.23 6.41 4.21
C GLU A 18 0.41 6.85 2.75
N HIS A 19 1.14 6.05 1.95
CA HIS A 19 1.39 6.38 0.54
C HIS A 19 0.12 6.29 -0.31
N LEU A 20 -0.73 5.28 -0.10
CA LEU A 20 -2.06 5.20 -0.71
C LEU A 20 -2.91 6.43 -0.37
N GLY A 21 -2.91 6.85 0.90
CA GLY A 21 -3.62 8.06 1.33
C GLY A 21 -3.14 9.33 0.60
N LYS A 22 -1.83 9.47 0.36
CA LYS A 22 -1.27 10.57 -0.43
C LYS A 22 -1.71 10.51 -1.90
N LEU A 23 -1.71 9.31 -2.50
CA LEU A 23 -2.13 9.12 -3.90
C LEU A 23 -3.62 9.42 -4.13
N LEU A 24 -4.45 9.34 -3.08
CA LEU A 24 -5.87 9.68 -3.12
C LEU A 24 -6.16 11.18 -2.93
N GLN A 25 -5.17 12.02 -2.60
CA GLN A 25 -5.37 13.48 -2.50
C GLN A 25 -5.47 14.10 -3.89
N ARG A 26 -6.67 14.02 -4.48
CA ARG A 26 -6.95 14.37 -5.88
C ARG A 26 -8.16 15.29 -5.98
N ASP A 27 -7.95 16.46 -6.59
CA ASP A 27 -9.01 17.44 -6.83
C ASP A 27 -9.72 17.23 -8.19
N ASP A 28 -9.19 16.33 -9.03
CA ASP A 28 -9.72 16.05 -10.37
C ASP A 28 -10.76 14.92 -10.41
N VAL A 29 -11.09 14.32 -9.26
CA VAL A 29 -12.03 13.21 -9.11
C VAL A 29 -13.27 13.66 -8.32
N PRO A 30 -14.50 13.29 -8.74
CA PRO A 30 -15.69 13.59 -7.94
C PRO A 30 -15.58 13.07 -6.50
N GLU A 31 -15.94 13.90 -5.52
CA GLU A 31 -15.76 13.62 -4.10
C GLU A 31 -16.43 12.30 -3.66
N GLU A 32 -17.63 12.00 -4.17
CA GLU A 32 -18.36 10.76 -3.85
C GLU A 32 -17.64 9.50 -4.39
N LEU A 33 -17.07 9.60 -5.58
CA LEU A 33 -16.27 8.52 -6.15
C LEU A 33 -14.97 8.35 -5.35
N LEU A 34 -14.33 9.44 -4.96
CA LEU A 34 -13.09 9.39 -4.17
C LEU A 34 -13.34 8.74 -2.81
N LYS A 35 -14.41 9.11 -2.11
CA LYS A 35 -14.84 8.46 -0.85
C LYS A 35 -15.09 6.96 -1.03
N SER A 36 -15.69 6.58 -2.15
CA SER A 36 -15.97 5.16 -2.45
C SER A 36 -14.66 4.38 -2.66
N ILE A 37 -13.71 4.96 -3.40
CA ILE A 37 -12.37 4.38 -3.58
C ILE A 37 -11.65 4.26 -2.24
N GLU A 38 -11.64 5.33 -1.45
CA GLU A 38 -10.99 5.37 -0.14
C GLU A 38 -11.56 4.30 0.80
N TYR A 39 -12.90 4.18 0.86
CA TYR A 39 -13.57 3.17 1.67
C TYR A 39 -13.11 1.74 1.33
N SER A 40 -13.10 1.38 0.05
CA SER A 40 -12.69 0.04 -0.39
C SER A 40 -11.18 -0.18 -0.22
N LEU A 41 -10.36 0.82 -0.56
CA LEU A 41 -8.90 0.69 -0.62
C LEU A 41 -8.27 0.75 0.77
N LEU A 42 -8.77 1.59 1.67
CA LEU A 42 -8.26 1.75 3.03
C LEU A 42 -9.02 0.92 4.09
N ALA A 43 -9.96 0.07 3.67
CA ALA A 43 -10.55 -0.94 4.55
C ALA A 43 -9.49 -1.87 5.17
N GLU A 44 -9.88 -2.58 6.23
CA GLU A 44 -8.95 -3.44 6.97
C GLU A 44 -8.34 -4.53 6.07
N GLY A 45 -7.02 -4.46 5.89
CA GLY A 45 -6.26 -5.43 5.12
C GLY A 45 -4.91 -5.75 5.78
N LYS A 46 -4.35 -6.92 5.45
CA LYS A 46 -2.98 -7.30 5.86
C LYS A 46 -1.91 -6.72 4.94
N ARG A 47 -2.29 -6.20 3.77
CA ARG A 47 -1.39 -5.62 2.76
C ARG A 47 -0.28 -6.59 2.32
N ILE A 48 -0.58 -7.89 2.23
CA ILE A 48 0.45 -8.91 1.96
C ILE A 48 1.11 -8.70 0.57
N ARG A 49 0.33 -8.35 -0.45
CA ARG A 49 0.84 -8.16 -1.82
C ARG A 49 1.82 -6.99 -1.94
N PRO A 50 1.50 -5.77 -1.49
CA PRO A 50 2.45 -4.66 -1.52
C PRO A 50 3.67 -4.95 -0.64
N ILE A 51 3.50 -5.57 0.53
CA ILE A 51 4.64 -5.94 1.40
C ILE A 51 5.58 -6.93 0.69
N LEU A 52 5.06 -7.95 0.00
CA LEU A 52 5.88 -8.86 -0.78
C LEU A 52 6.63 -8.13 -1.91
N CYS A 53 5.97 -7.21 -2.60
CA CYS A 53 6.60 -6.36 -3.63
C CYS A 53 7.77 -5.56 -3.05
N LEU A 54 7.55 -4.85 -1.94
CA LEU A 54 8.59 -4.08 -1.25
C LEU A 54 9.76 -4.97 -0.81
N GLN A 55 9.47 -6.12 -0.18
CA GLN A 55 10.51 -7.04 0.29
C GLN A 55 11.30 -7.64 -0.87
N SER A 56 10.65 -7.99 -1.98
CA SER A 56 11.35 -8.50 -3.17
C SER A 56 12.30 -7.46 -3.77
N PHE A 57 11.91 -6.18 -3.81
CA PHE A 57 12.79 -5.11 -4.25
C PHE A 57 13.96 -4.91 -3.29
N LEU A 58 13.69 -4.93 -1.99
CA LEU A 58 14.69 -4.76 -0.93
C LEU A 58 15.75 -5.86 -0.86
N LEU A 59 15.55 -7.00 -1.55
CA LEU A 59 16.60 -8.02 -1.70
C LEU A 59 17.75 -7.58 -2.61
N PHE A 60 17.51 -6.61 -3.49
CA PHE A 60 18.46 -6.20 -4.53
C PHE A 60 18.80 -4.72 -4.51
N GLN A 61 17.95 -3.89 -3.93
CA GLN A 61 18.05 -2.43 -3.88
C GLN A 61 17.64 -1.94 -2.49
N GLU A 62 17.93 -0.69 -2.12
CA GLU A 62 17.64 -0.17 -0.77
C GLU A 62 16.64 1.00 -0.75
N ASP A 63 16.36 1.59 -1.91
CA ASP A 63 15.54 2.80 -2.03
C ASP A 63 14.03 2.48 -2.11
N LEU A 64 13.35 2.54 -0.97
CA LEU A 64 11.91 2.29 -0.88
C LEU A 64 11.07 3.24 -1.74
N GLU A 65 11.51 4.48 -1.97
CA GLU A 65 10.72 5.46 -2.73
C GLU A 65 10.51 5.01 -4.17
N GLN A 66 11.50 4.33 -4.77
CA GLN A 66 11.42 3.84 -6.15
C GLN A 66 10.38 2.72 -6.36
N ILE A 67 9.97 2.03 -5.29
CA ILE A 67 9.07 0.87 -5.38
C ILE A 67 7.66 1.14 -4.81
N LEU A 68 7.47 2.22 -4.04
CA LEU A 68 6.21 2.49 -3.34
C LEU A 68 5.00 2.62 -4.27
N ASP A 69 5.14 3.31 -5.40
CA ASP A 69 4.07 3.47 -6.38
C ASP A 69 3.65 2.12 -7.00
N PHE A 70 4.61 1.23 -7.26
CA PHE A 70 4.34 -0.10 -7.79
C PHE A 70 3.63 -0.98 -6.75
N ALA A 71 4.09 -0.95 -5.50
CA ALA A 71 3.45 -1.67 -4.41
C ALA A 71 1.99 -1.19 -4.23
N CYS A 72 1.77 0.12 -4.24
CA CYS A 72 0.44 0.72 -4.15
C CYS A 72 -0.44 0.34 -5.35
N GLY A 73 0.09 0.37 -6.57
CA GLY A 73 -0.65 -0.05 -7.77
C GLY A 73 -1.11 -1.51 -7.72
N ILE A 74 -0.27 -2.42 -7.19
CA ILE A 74 -0.66 -3.82 -6.98
C ILE A 74 -1.83 -3.93 -5.99
N GLU A 75 -1.81 -3.16 -4.90
CA GLU A 75 -2.90 -3.17 -3.92
C GLU A 75 -4.18 -2.55 -4.50
N MET A 76 -4.08 -1.49 -5.30
CA MET A 76 -5.24 -0.91 -6.01
C MET A 76 -5.88 -1.93 -6.95
N LEU A 77 -5.08 -2.68 -7.71
CA LEU A 77 -5.58 -3.78 -8.56
C LEU A 77 -6.21 -4.90 -7.73
N HIS A 78 -5.65 -5.22 -6.57
CA HIS A 78 -6.23 -6.20 -5.66
C HIS A 78 -7.56 -5.74 -5.06
N THR A 79 -7.69 -4.49 -4.67
CA THR A 79 -8.94 -3.94 -4.12
C THR A 79 -10.06 -3.91 -5.15
N TYR A 80 -9.73 -3.70 -6.42
CA TYR A 80 -10.72 -3.69 -7.50
C TYR A 80 -11.39 -5.05 -7.75
N SER A 81 -10.68 -6.17 -7.53
CA SER A 81 -11.18 -7.53 -7.77
C SER A 81 -12.11 -8.03 -6.66
#